data_AF-A0A939W4Q3-F1
#
_entry.id   AF-A0A939W4Q3-F1
#
_cell.length_a   1.000
_cell.length_b   1.000
_cell.length_c   1.000
_cell.angle_alpha   90.00
_cell.angle_beta   90.00
_cell.angle_gamma   90.00
#
_symmetry.space_group_name_H-M   'P 1'
#
loop_
_entity.id
_entity.type
_entity.pdbx_description
1 polymer ?
#
loop_
_entity_poly.entity_id
_entity_poly.type
_entity_poly.pdbx_seq_one_letter_code
_entity_poly.pdbx_strand_id
1 'polypeptide(L)'
;RTLVHLSKEELAFDVSLKADDFSLNSLKTPKIDKTDKDDDPDALFLEKVALIETGVQLLDCLYRQFLQLRFNDEAWNSTVSGIHDWMAGRVGQGGAQA
;
A
#
# COMPACT_ATOMS: atom_id res chain seq x y z
N ARG A 1 4.21 12.54 -8.94
CA ARG A 1 3.66 11.17 -9.09
C ARG A 1 4.71 10.21 -8.56
N THR A 2 4.31 9.26 -7.72
CA THR A 2 5.22 8.28 -7.12
C THR A 2 4.75 6.88 -7.44
N LEU A 3 5.70 5.94 -7.58
CA LEU A 3 5.39 4.52 -7.71
C LEU A 3 5.24 3.93 -6.31
N VAL A 4 4.10 3.29 -6.05
CA VAL A 4 3.81 2.59 -4.81
C VAL A 4 3.76 1.10 -5.12
N HIS A 5 4.53 0.34 -4.34
CA HIS A 5 4.47 -1.12 -4.33
C HIS A 5 3.63 -1.58 -3.15
N LEU A 6 2.60 -2.37 -3.42
CA LEU A 6 1.67 -2.92 -2.43
C LEU A 6 1.72 -4.45 -2.51
N SER A 7 1.67 -5.11 -1.37
CA SER A 7 1.61 -6.57 -1.31
C SER A 7 0.57 -7.07 -0.32
N LYS A 8 0.00 -8.23 -0.62
CA LYS A 8 -0.86 -9.02 0.25
C LYS A 8 -0.57 -10.49 0.01
N GLU A 9 0.01 -11.15 0.99
CA GLU A 9 0.47 -12.54 0.85
C GLU A 9 1.39 -12.68 -0.37
N GLU A 10 1.04 -13.54 -1.34
CA GLU A 10 1.81 -13.72 -2.58
C GLU A 10 1.43 -12.72 -3.70
N LEU A 11 0.40 -11.89 -3.49
CA LEU A 11 -0.05 -10.92 -4.46
C LEU A 11 0.77 -9.63 -4.36
N ALA A 12 1.32 -9.19 -5.49
CA ALA A 12 2.05 -7.94 -5.61
C ALA A 12 1.38 -7.00 -6.63
N PHE A 13 1.28 -5.73 -6.26
CA PHE A 13 0.66 -4.68 -7.06
C PHE A 13 1.60 -3.48 -7.16
N ASP A 14 1.68 -2.90 -8.35
CA ASP A 14 2.36 -1.62 -8.56
C ASP A 14 1.35 -0.60 -9.06
N VAL A 15 1.34 0.58 -8.45
CA VAL A 15 0.44 1.66 -8.84
C VAL A 15 1.16 3.00 -8.79
N SER A 16 0.87 3.87 -9.76
CA SER A 16 1.33 5.25 -9.72
C SER A 16 0.30 6.11 -8.97
N LEU A 17 0.71 6.69 -7.85
CA LEU A 17 -0.12 7.58 -7.04
C LEU A 17 0.25 9.05 -7.31
N LYS A 18 -0.76 9.89 -7.54
CA LYS A 18 -0.61 11.35 -7.56
C LYS A 18 -0.91 11.91 -6.17
N ALA A 19 -0.03 12.76 -5.65
CA ALA A 19 -0.16 13.29 -4.29
C ALA A 19 -1.32 14.30 -4.15
N ASP A 20 -1.56 15.10 -5.19
CA ASP A 20 -2.51 16.22 -5.09
C ASP A 20 -3.97 15.79 -4.97
N ASP A 21 -4.34 14.66 -5.59
CA ASP A 21 -5.72 14.17 -5.70
C ASP A 21 -5.87 12.67 -5.41
N PHE A 22 -4.80 12.00 -4.99
CA PHE A 22 -4.77 10.55 -4.76
C PHE A 22 -5.22 9.70 -5.97
N SER A 23 -5.16 10.24 -7.19
CA SER A 23 -5.51 9.48 -8.39
C SER A 23 -4.53 8.32 -8.63
N LEU A 24 -5.11 7.14 -8.89
CA LEU A 24 -4.39 5.92 -9.23
C LEU A 24 -4.24 5.81 -10.74
N ASN A 25 -3.01 5.56 -11.18
CA ASN A 25 -2.69 5.36 -12.58
C ASN A 25 -1.90 4.07 -12.75
N SER A 26 -2.13 3.40 -13.88
CA SER A 26 -1.34 2.24 -14.31
C SER A 26 -1.25 1.11 -13.27
N LEU A 27 -2.36 0.79 -12.60
CA LEU A 27 -2.41 -0.34 -11.65
C LEU A 27 -2.03 -1.64 -12.36
N LYS A 28 -0.87 -2.18 -11.99
CA LYS A 28 -0.41 -3.49 -12.41
C LYS A 28 -0.85 -4.51 -11.37
N THR A 29 -1.66 -5.47 -11.81
CA THR A 29 -2.08 -6.61 -10.98
C THR A 29 -1.10 -7.76 -11.13
N PRO A 30 -1.16 -8.76 -10.22
CA PRO A 30 -0.56 -10.06 -10.44
C PRO A 30 -0.92 -10.68 -11.79
N LYS A 31 -0.07 -11.61 -12.25
CA LYS A 31 -0.33 -12.38 -13.46
C LYS A 31 -1.45 -13.38 -13.19
N ILE A 32 -2.42 -13.40 -14.09
CA ILE A 32 -3.50 -14.38 -14.11
C ILE A 32 -3.07 -15.56 -14.97
N ASP A 33 -3.31 -16.78 -14.49
CA ASP A 33 -3.10 -17.99 -15.29
C ASP A 33 -4.19 -18.10 -16.37
N LYS A 34 -3.80 -18.51 -17.57
CA LYS A 34 -4.61 -18.47 -18.79
C LYS A 34 -4.84 -19.86 -19.38
N THR A 35 -4.50 -20.90 -18.63
CA THR A 35 -4.55 -22.31 -19.02
C THR A 35 -5.99 -22.83 -19.09
N ASP A 36 -6.87 -22.44 -18.16
CA ASP A 36 -8.27 -22.92 -18.07
C ASP A 36 -9.29 -22.08 -18.87
N LYS A 37 -8.89 -21.55 -20.03
CA LYS A 37 -9.72 -20.65 -20.84
C LYS A 37 -11.00 -21.26 -21.44
N ASP A 38 -11.07 -22.58 -21.50
CA ASP A 38 -12.06 -23.27 -22.34
C ASP A 38 -13.42 -23.51 -21.65
N ASP A 39 -13.50 -23.37 -20.31
CA ASP A 39 -14.71 -23.73 -19.56
C ASP A 39 -15.64 -22.54 -19.22
N ASP A 40 -15.13 -21.31 -19.09
CA ASP A 40 -15.95 -20.11 -18.83
C ASP A 40 -15.33 -18.86 -19.49
N PRO A 41 -16.01 -18.24 -20.47
CA PRO A 41 -15.48 -17.06 -21.16
C PRO A 41 -15.29 -15.83 -20.25
N ASP A 42 -16.00 -15.73 -19.12
CA ASP A 42 -15.97 -14.56 -18.24
C ASP A 42 -15.00 -14.72 -17.06
N ALA A 43 -14.55 -15.94 -16.76
CA ALA A 43 -13.73 -16.25 -15.58
C ALA A 43 -12.46 -15.37 -15.48
N LEU A 44 -11.70 -15.26 -16.57
CA LEU A 44 -10.48 -14.44 -16.61
C LEU A 44 -10.75 -12.94 -16.39
N PHE A 45 -11.90 -12.47 -16.87
CA PHE A 45 -12.30 -11.08 -16.66
C PHE A 45 -12.67 -10.84 -15.20
N LEU A 46 -13.46 -11.74 -14.61
CA LEU A 46 -13.86 -11.65 -13.20
C LEU A 46 -12.66 -11.74 -12.26
N GLU A 47 -11.70 -12.63 -12.53
CA GLU A 47 -10.45 -12.70 -11.77
C GLU A 47 -9.67 -11.39 -11.84
N LYS A 48 -9.60 -10.77 -13.04
CA LYS A 48 -8.96 -9.47 -13.22
C LYS A 48 -9.65 -8.37 -12.41
N VAL A 49 -10.98 -8.36 -12.38
CA VAL A 49 -11.77 -7.41 -11.57
C VAL A 49 -11.47 -7.61 -10.09
N ALA A 50 -11.50 -8.85 -9.59
CA ALA A 50 -11.20 -9.16 -8.18
C ALA A 50 -9.79 -8.71 -7.76
N LEU A 51 -8.79 -8.85 -8.65
CA LEU A 51 -7.44 -8.35 -8.41
C LEU A 51 -7.39 -6.82 -8.36
N ILE A 52 -8.13 -6.13 -9.24
CA ILE A 52 -8.22 -4.66 -9.22
C ILE A 52 -8.87 -4.19 -7.92
N GLU A 53 -9.98 -4.79 -7.51
CA GLU A 53 -10.67 -4.49 -6.25
C GLU A 53 -9.73 -4.69 -5.06
N THR A 54 -8.98 -5.79 -5.03
CA THR A 54 -7.98 -6.06 -3.98
C THR A 54 -6.90 -4.97 -3.94
N GLY A 55 -6.37 -4.55 -5.09
CA GLY A 55 -5.36 -3.49 -5.18
C GLY A 55 -5.87 -2.14 -4.69
N VAL A 56 -7.12 -1.79 -4.99
CA VAL A 56 -7.76 -0.56 -4.50
C VAL A 56 -8.02 -0.65 -2.99
N GLN A 57 -8.53 -1.78 -2.50
CA GLN A 57 -8.82 -1.99 -1.08
C GLN A 57 -7.55 -1.93 -0.22
N LEU A 58 -6.40 -2.38 -0.74
CA LEU A 58 -5.12 -2.21 -0.07
C LEU A 58 -4.79 -0.74 0.20
N LEU A 59 -5.04 0.13 -0.79
CA LEU A 59 -4.85 1.56 -0.61
C LEU A 59 -5.83 2.16 0.41
N ASP A 60 -7.11 1.74 0.38
CA ASP A 60 -8.11 2.19 1.35
C ASP A 60 -7.72 1.79 2.78
N CYS A 61 -7.19 0.59 2.95
CA CYS A 61 -6.67 0.12 4.24
C CYS A 61 -5.48 0.96 4.71
N LEU A 62 -4.52 1.26 3.83
CA LEU A 62 -3.38 2.13 4.15
C LEU A 62 -3.83 3.54 4.52
N TYR A 63 -4.75 4.12 3.75
CA TYR A 63 -5.26 5.45 4.02
C TYR A 63 -6.04 5.49 5.33
N ARG A 64 -6.85 4.47 5.62
CA ARG A 64 -7.53 4.33 6.92
C ARG A 64 -6.54 4.24 8.08
N GLN A 65 -5.49 3.45 7.97
CA GLN A 65 -4.44 3.37 9.00
C GLN A 65 -3.76 4.73 9.21
N PHE A 66 -3.46 5.43 8.12
CA PHE A 66 -2.94 6.80 8.20
C PHE A 66 -3.90 7.73 8.93
N LEU A 67 -5.20 7.73 8.61
CA LEU A 67 -6.19 8.58 9.28
C LEU A 67 -6.32 8.24 10.77
N GLN A 68 -6.32 6.95 11.12
CA GLN A 68 -6.34 6.51 12.52
C GLN A 68 -5.13 7.02 13.31
N LEU A 69 -3.93 6.95 12.71
CA LEU A 69 -2.72 7.51 13.31
C LEU A 69 -2.81 9.04 13.41
N ARG A 70 -3.24 9.69 12.34
CA ARG A 70 -3.23 11.16 12.20
C ARG A 70 -4.24 11.86 13.09
N PHE A 71 -5.37 11.21 13.39
CA PHE A 71 -6.42 11.75 14.27
C PHE A 71 -6.29 11.30 15.72
N ASN A 72 -5.36 10.40 16.05
CA ASN A 72 -5.01 10.11 17.42
C ASN A 72 -3.91 11.07 17.86
N ASP A 73 -4.25 12.09 18.65
CA ASP A 73 -3.30 13.14 19.06
C ASP A 73 -2.06 12.60 19.77
N GLU A 74 -2.23 11.61 20.65
CA GLU A 74 -1.12 11.00 21.38
C GLU A 74 -0.17 10.26 20.43
N ALA A 75 -0.72 9.36 19.60
CA ALA A 75 0.05 8.58 18.65
C ALA A 75 0.70 9.45 17.56
N TRP A 76 0.01 10.50 17.12
CA TRP A 76 0.54 11.46 16.16
C TRP A 76 1.69 12.28 16.74
N ASN A 77 1.56 12.80 17.96
CA ASN A 77 2.64 13.55 18.62
C ASN A 77 3.89 12.70 18.82
N SER A 78 3.71 11.43 19.23
CA SER A 78 4.81 10.46 19.31
C SER A 78 5.49 10.23 17.95
N THR A 79 4.70 10.05 16.90
CA THR A 79 5.19 9.89 15.52
C THR A 79 6.00 11.11 15.06
N VAL A 80 5.49 12.32 15.29
CA VAL A 80 6.17 13.58 14.94
C VAL A 80 7.50 13.71 15.69
N SER A 81 7.52 13.38 16.98
CA SER A 81 8.76 13.36 17.77
C SER A 81 9.79 12.39 17.18
N GLY A 82 9.37 11.17 16.84
CA GLY A 82 10.24 10.18 16.20
C GLY A 82 10.80 10.64 14.85
N ILE A 83 9.98 11.31 14.04
CA ILE A 83 10.43 11.91 12.77
C ILE A 83 11.46 13.02 13.02
N HIS A 84 11.24 13.88 14.01
CA HIS A 84 12.19 14.94 14.37
C HIS A 84 13.53 14.36 14.85
N ASP A 85 13.51 13.30 15.65
CA ASP A 85 14.71 12.61 16.11
C ASP A 85 15.46 11.92 14.97
N TRP A 86 14.74 11.32 14.02
CA TRP A 86 15.34 10.76 12.81
C TRP A 86 16.03 11.84 11.97
N MET A 87 15.36 12.97 11.72
CA MET A 87 15.94 14.09 10.97
C MET A 87 17.14 14.73 11.69
N ALA A 88 17.14 14.74 13.01
CA ALA A 88 18.24 15.22 13.83
C ALA A 88 19.41 14.21 13.93
N GLY A 89 19.32 13.04 13.29
CA GLY A 89 20.33 11.99 13.36
C GLY A 89 20.43 11.29 14.73
N ARG A 90 19.41 11.43 15.58
CA ARG A 90 19.35 10.81 16.92
C ARG A 90 18.90 9.35 16.88
N VAL A 91 18.38 8.90 15.74
CA VAL A 91 18.02 7.49 15.52
C VAL A 91 19.30 6.70 15.23
N GLY A 92 19.98 6.26 16.30
CA GLY A 92 21.20 5.46 16.23
C GLY A 92 22.03 5.32 17.53
N GLN A 93 21.80 6.12 18.57
CA GLN A 93 22.62 6.08 19.80
C GLN A 93 22.10 5.19 20.95
N GLY A 94 21.01 4.43 20.75
CA GLY A 94 20.40 3.60 21.80
C GLY A 94 20.52 2.07 21.60
N GLY A 95 21.26 1.60 20.59
CA GLY A 95 21.23 0.19 20.16
C GLY A 95 22.48 -0.63 20.46
N ALA A 96 23.35 -0.21 21.38
CA ALA A 96 24.54 -0.95 21.77
C ALA A 96 24.74 -0.94 23.28
N GLN A 97 23.79 -1.52 24.02
CA GLN A 97 24.00 -2.11 25.35
C GLN A 97 22.71 -2.80 25.84
N ALA A 98 22.64 -4.11 25.63
CA ALA A 98 22.14 -5.14 26.54
C ALA A 98 22.36 -6.50 25.91
#